data_AF-A0A6I3E4T3-F1
#
_entry.id   AF-A0A6I3E4T3-F1
#
_cell.length_a   1.000
_cell.length_b   1.000
_cell.length_c   1.000
_cell.angle_alpha   90.00
_cell.angle_beta   90.00
_cell.angle_gamma   90.00
#
_symmetry.space_group_name_H-M   'P 1'
#
loop_
_entity.id
_entity.type
_entity.pdbx_description
1 polymer ?
#
loop_
_entity_poly.entity_id
_entity_poly.type
_entity_poly.pdbx_seq_one_letter_code
_entity_poly.pdbx_strand_id
1 'polypeptide(L)'
;APASDGGSAVTGYKVFASPGDLQVCTVNITPPFLEPATNCIASGLVNGTPYAFTVKAVNAAGDSLPSAPSPTITPDGVAPTAAMVAPSGVFQMGQTIGLTWSASDAGTGVQNTDVRYFRVRAGGGTPDSWEFLVQGTTDRSATLTGAAWGYRYCFQTRGHDEAGNDGAWSASKCTNVVADSRSFARSGFALKTASGYIGNNYETTTTKGAYLLSTSSQTVRQVGVVAMRCSSCGLVKVYVGATYVGQISLYKSGASSRSMVLLPRFTSTKVGRIKMVVASTGKTVRLDGVAISGS
;
A
#
# COMPACT_ATOMS: atom_id res chain seq x y z
N ALA A 1 49.50 10.68 -1.41
CA ALA A 1 50.29 11.79 -0.83
C ALA A 1 51.14 12.43 -1.94
N PRO A 2 51.42 13.74 -1.90
CA PRO A 2 52.33 14.37 -2.87
C PRO A 2 53.73 13.76 -2.77
N ALA A 3 54.50 13.80 -3.87
CA ALA A 3 55.83 13.18 -3.93
C ALA A 3 56.88 13.90 -3.05
N SER A 4 56.60 15.14 -2.65
CA SER A 4 57.39 15.94 -1.71
C SER A 4 56.44 16.89 -0.96
N ASP A 5 56.73 17.16 0.31
CA ASP A 5 56.01 18.12 1.15
C ASP A 5 56.64 19.52 1.14
N GLY A 6 57.67 19.74 0.31
CA GLY A 6 58.38 21.01 0.24
C GLY A 6 59.08 21.44 1.54
N GLY A 7 59.28 20.51 2.49
CA GLY A 7 59.90 20.78 3.79
C GLY A 7 58.94 21.26 4.89
N SER A 8 57.62 21.17 4.69
CA SER A 8 56.61 21.49 5.71
C SER A 8 55.51 20.44 5.75
N ALA A 9 55.21 19.94 6.95
CA ALA A 9 54.22 18.89 7.15
C ALA A 9 52.84 19.27 6.58
N VAL A 10 52.20 18.33 5.88
CA VAL A 10 50.84 18.50 5.38
C VAL A 10 49.87 18.63 6.56
N THR A 11 49.03 19.65 6.51
CA THR A 11 48.05 20.02 7.55
C THR A 11 46.61 19.73 7.14
N GLY A 12 46.36 19.54 5.84
CA GLY A 12 45.04 19.18 5.32
C GLY A 12 45.04 18.96 3.81
N TYR A 13 43.85 18.77 3.25
CA TYR A 13 43.58 18.60 1.84
C TYR A 13 42.36 19.43 1.41
N LYS A 14 42.40 19.98 0.20
CA LYS A 14 41.26 20.62 -0.47
C LYS A 14 40.87 19.79 -1.69
N VAL A 15 39.58 19.53 -1.84
CA VAL A 15 39.04 18.74 -2.97
C VAL A 15 38.28 19.67 -3.90
N PHE A 16 38.59 19.60 -5.19
CA PHE A 16 38.00 20.42 -6.25
C PHE A 16 37.27 19.53 -7.26
N ALA A 17 36.09 19.96 -7.70
CA ALA A 17 35.30 19.31 -8.73
C ALA A 17 35.41 20.07 -10.06
N SER A 18 35.57 19.34 -11.16
CA SER A 18 35.56 19.86 -12.53
C SER A 18 34.42 19.22 -13.31
N PRO A 19 33.61 19.98 -14.08
CA PRO A 19 33.79 21.38 -14.47
C PRO A 19 33.51 22.39 -13.35
N GLY A 20 34.11 23.59 -13.46
CA GLY A 20 33.84 24.75 -12.60
C GLY A 20 34.85 25.04 -11.49
N ASP A 21 35.88 24.19 -11.33
CA ASP A 21 36.92 24.30 -10.31
C ASP A 21 36.38 24.61 -8.90
N LEU A 22 35.21 24.05 -8.59
CA LEU A 22 34.50 24.28 -7.35
C LEU A 22 35.21 23.53 -6.22
N GLN A 23 35.65 24.24 -5.19
CA GLN A 23 36.12 23.58 -3.96
C GLN A 23 34.91 22.99 -3.22
N VAL A 24 34.78 21.67 -3.26
CA VAL A 24 33.60 20.96 -2.73
C VAL A 24 33.79 20.44 -1.31
N CYS A 25 35.04 20.41 -0.83
CA CYS A 25 35.38 19.87 0.48
C CYS A 25 36.75 20.35 0.97
N THR A 26 36.93 20.35 2.30
CA THR A 26 38.23 20.50 2.97
C THR A 26 38.37 19.47 4.08
N VAL A 27 39.54 18.87 4.19
CA VAL A 27 39.87 17.83 5.17
C VAL A 27 41.06 18.30 5.99
N ASN A 28 40.90 18.42 7.31
CA ASN A 28 41.98 18.80 8.22
C ASN A 28 42.56 17.54 8.88
N ILE A 29 43.90 17.43 8.94
CA ILE A 29 44.59 16.26 9.49
C ILE A 29 45.47 16.59 10.71
N THR A 30 45.30 17.77 11.30
CA THR A 30 46.00 18.23 12.51
C THR A 30 45.13 18.10 13.78
N PRO A 31 45.69 17.76 14.96
CA PRO A 31 44.91 17.58 16.20
C PRO A 31 43.96 18.75 16.52
N PRO A 32 42.79 18.50 17.17
CA PRO A 32 42.47 17.35 18.03
C PRO A 32 41.77 16.18 17.30
N PHE A 33 41.78 16.12 15.96
CA PHE A 33 41.19 14.99 15.24
C PHE A 33 41.94 13.69 15.56
N LEU A 34 41.23 12.72 16.16
CA LEU A 34 41.79 11.47 16.68
C LEU A 34 42.35 10.53 15.58
N GLU A 35 41.96 10.72 14.32
CA GLU A 35 42.47 9.99 13.15
C GLU A 35 42.50 10.94 11.95
N PRO A 36 43.54 10.96 11.10
CA PRO A 36 43.55 11.78 9.90
C PRO A 36 42.44 11.30 8.96
N ALA A 37 41.32 12.03 8.90
CA ALA A 37 40.27 11.76 7.95
C ALA A 37 40.86 11.83 6.53
N THR A 38 40.60 10.82 5.71
CA THR A 38 40.99 10.77 4.29
C THR A 38 39.78 10.71 3.36
N ASN A 39 38.60 10.94 3.91
CA ASN A 39 37.33 11.02 3.19
C ASN A 39 36.65 12.36 3.45
N CYS A 40 35.77 12.77 2.54
CA CYS A 40 34.85 13.87 2.75
C CYS A 40 33.62 13.78 1.83
N ILE A 41 32.58 14.54 2.18
CA ILE A 41 31.36 14.67 1.40
C ILE A 41 31.52 15.86 0.46
N ALA A 42 31.51 15.62 -0.84
CA ALA A 42 31.46 16.67 -1.85
C ALA A 42 30.04 17.25 -1.91
N SER A 43 29.90 18.55 -1.66
CA SER A 43 28.61 19.26 -1.66
C SER A 43 28.56 20.38 -2.70
N GLY A 44 27.36 20.85 -3.03
CA GLY A 44 27.16 21.94 -4.01
C GLY A 44 27.28 21.54 -5.48
N LEU A 45 27.28 20.24 -5.78
CA LEU A 45 27.29 19.69 -7.14
C LEU A 45 25.90 19.76 -7.79
N VAL A 46 25.87 19.80 -9.12
CA VAL A 46 24.62 19.77 -9.90
C VAL A 46 24.31 18.34 -10.34
N ASN A 47 23.13 17.83 -9.99
CA ASN A 47 22.67 16.50 -10.42
C ASN A 47 22.63 16.38 -11.95
N GLY A 48 22.98 15.21 -12.48
CA GLY A 48 23.09 14.94 -13.91
C GLY A 48 24.34 15.52 -14.58
N THR A 49 25.16 16.29 -13.86
CA THR A 49 26.44 16.80 -14.38
C THR A 49 27.58 15.85 -13.98
N PRO A 50 28.37 15.32 -14.93
CA PRO A 50 29.53 14.49 -14.59
C PRO A 50 30.65 15.34 -14.02
N TYR A 51 31.21 14.93 -12.88
CA TYR A 51 32.35 15.57 -12.24
C TYR A 51 33.53 14.62 -12.11
N ALA A 52 34.73 15.16 -12.34
CA ALA A 52 35.98 14.56 -11.90
C ALA A 52 36.56 15.38 -10.73
N PHE A 53 37.20 14.70 -9.78
CA PHE A 53 37.76 15.35 -8.60
C PHE A 53 39.28 15.39 -8.62
N THR A 54 39.85 16.50 -8.17
CA THR A 54 41.29 16.63 -7.90
C THR A 54 41.50 17.05 -6.45
N VAL A 55 42.66 16.70 -5.91
CA VAL A 55 43.02 17.00 -4.52
C VAL A 55 44.31 17.83 -4.49
N LYS A 56 44.32 18.90 -3.69
CA LYS A 56 45.53 19.66 -3.33
C LYS A 56 45.87 19.42 -1.87
N ALA A 57 47.12 19.11 -1.56
CA ALA A 57 47.62 19.08 -0.19
C ALA A 57 47.88 20.51 0.30
N VAL A 58 47.65 20.76 1.59
CA VAL A 58 47.83 22.07 2.23
C VAL A 58 48.88 21.98 3.31
N ASN A 59 49.91 22.83 3.27
CA ASN A 59 50.88 22.99 4.36
C ASN A 59 51.13 24.49 4.65
N ALA A 60 52.09 24.79 5.53
CA ALA A 60 52.43 26.17 5.89
C ALA A 60 52.91 27.03 4.70
N ALA A 61 53.39 26.43 3.61
CA ALA A 61 53.81 27.12 2.40
C ALA A 61 52.66 27.37 1.40
N GLY A 62 51.49 26.72 1.60
CA GLY A 62 50.30 26.88 0.77
C GLY A 62 49.79 25.57 0.16
N ASP A 63 49.06 25.69 -0.94
CA ASP A 63 48.46 24.55 -1.65
C ASP A 63 49.47 23.94 -2.65
N SER A 64 49.48 22.61 -2.75
CA SER A 64 50.25 21.89 -3.77
C SER A 64 49.67 22.04 -5.18
N LEU A 65 50.38 21.52 -6.18
CA LEU A 65 49.76 21.21 -7.47
C LEU A 65 48.60 20.21 -7.29
N PRO A 66 47.54 20.27 -8.12
CA PRO A 66 46.47 19.28 -8.11
C PRO A 66 46.98 17.86 -8.40
N SER A 67 46.32 16.86 -7.82
CA SER A 67 46.46 15.47 -8.25
C SER A 67 45.98 15.25 -9.70
N ALA A 68 46.24 14.07 -10.25
CA ALA A 68 45.48 13.60 -11.41
C ALA A 68 43.97 13.55 -11.09
N PRO A 69 43.09 13.83 -12.06
CA PRO A 69 41.64 13.76 -11.86
C PRO A 69 41.18 12.32 -11.64
N SER A 70 40.16 12.14 -10.79
CA SER A 70 39.46 10.86 -10.63
C SER A 70 38.71 10.47 -11.93
N PRO A 71 38.26 9.21 -12.06
CA PRO A 71 37.15 8.89 -12.96
C PRO A 71 35.95 9.79 -12.69
N THR A 72 35.14 10.02 -13.73
CA THR A 72 33.95 10.85 -13.63
C THR A 72 32.83 10.13 -12.87
N ILE A 73 32.15 10.84 -11.98
CA ILE A 73 30.90 10.40 -11.35
C ILE A 73 29.82 11.45 -11.58
N THR A 74 28.58 11.00 -11.79
CA THR A 74 27.43 11.88 -12.00
C THR A 74 26.51 11.77 -10.81
N PRO A 75 26.31 12.85 -10.02
CA PRO A 75 25.34 12.84 -8.94
C PRO A 75 23.93 12.61 -9.49
N ASP A 76 23.20 11.69 -8.85
CA ASP A 76 21.85 11.33 -9.22
C ASP A 76 20.82 12.05 -8.34
N GLY A 77 19.87 12.72 -8.99
CA GLY A 77 18.76 13.39 -8.34
C GLY A 77 17.40 12.92 -8.85
N VAL A 78 17.36 11.84 -9.62
CA VAL A 78 16.13 11.29 -10.17
C VAL A 78 15.58 10.30 -9.17
N ALA A 79 14.48 10.67 -8.51
CA ALA A 79 13.86 9.78 -7.55
C ALA A 79 13.18 8.57 -8.22
N PRO A 80 13.15 7.40 -7.54
CA PRO A 80 12.51 6.20 -8.06
C PRO A 80 10.99 6.37 -8.18
N THR A 81 10.39 5.62 -9.09
CA THR A 81 8.94 5.53 -9.29
C THR A 81 8.41 4.17 -8.83
N ALA A 82 7.24 4.14 -8.18
CA ALA A 82 6.65 2.90 -7.69
C ALA A 82 5.13 2.84 -7.92
N ALA A 83 4.61 1.61 -8.06
CA ALA A 83 3.19 1.36 -8.28
C ALA A 83 2.72 0.08 -7.61
N MET A 84 1.57 0.16 -6.92
CA MET A 84 0.88 -1.04 -6.42
C MET A 84 0.29 -1.84 -7.58
N VAL A 85 0.55 -3.14 -7.62
CA VAL A 85 0.01 -4.09 -8.62
C VAL A 85 -1.14 -4.90 -8.04
N ALA A 86 -1.03 -5.38 -6.80
CA ALA A 86 -2.11 -6.03 -6.04
C ALA A 86 -2.44 -5.23 -4.77
N PRO A 87 -3.68 -5.28 -4.25
CA PRO A 87 -4.73 -6.24 -4.56
C PRO A 87 -5.46 -5.91 -5.87
N SER A 88 -5.79 -6.93 -6.68
CA SER A 88 -6.52 -6.78 -7.95
C SER A 88 -8.04 -6.91 -7.82
N GLY A 89 -8.50 -7.67 -6.82
CA GLY A 89 -9.93 -7.86 -6.55
C GLY A 89 -10.54 -6.71 -5.74
N VAL A 90 -11.78 -6.33 -6.07
CA VAL A 90 -12.56 -5.32 -5.32
C VAL A 90 -12.95 -5.83 -3.94
N PHE A 91 -13.08 -7.15 -3.78
CA PHE A 91 -13.52 -7.79 -2.54
C PHE A 91 -12.61 -8.94 -2.11
N GLN A 92 -12.45 -9.10 -0.79
CA GLN A 92 -11.76 -10.19 -0.12
C GLN A 92 -12.75 -10.97 0.75
N MET A 93 -12.73 -12.31 0.66
CA MET A 93 -13.55 -13.20 1.50
C MET A 93 -12.80 -13.73 2.74
N GLY A 94 -11.54 -13.32 2.92
CA GLY A 94 -10.68 -13.69 4.03
C GLY A 94 -10.02 -12.46 4.65
N GLN A 95 -9.34 -12.67 5.77
CA GLN A 95 -8.63 -11.63 6.51
C GLN A 95 -7.15 -11.50 6.09
N THR A 96 -6.80 -12.12 4.95
CA THR A 96 -5.46 -12.12 4.40
C THR A 96 -5.51 -11.43 3.04
N ILE A 97 -4.71 -10.38 2.86
CA ILE A 97 -4.64 -9.59 1.63
C ILE A 97 -3.21 -9.66 1.10
N GLY A 98 -3.04 -10.40 0.00
CA GLY A 98 -1.77 -10.46 -0.72
C GLY A 98 -1.54 -9.19 -1.54
N LEU A 99 -0.33 -8.66 -1.45
CA LEU A 99 0.11 -7.43 -2.10
C LEU A 99 1.33 -7.71 -2.96
N THR A 100 1.39 -7.02 -4.10
CA THR A 100 2.56 -6.96 -4.97
C THR A 100 2.68 -5.55 -5.51
N TRP A 101 3.91 -5.13 -5.79
CA TRP A 101 4.21 -3.82 -6.33
C TRP A 101 5.44 -3.87 -7.24
N SER A 102 5.60 -2.82 -8.04
CA SER A 102 6.78 -2.59 -8.85
C SER A 102 7.44 -1.28 -8.42
N ALA A 103 8.76 -1.23 -8.56
CA ALA A 103 9.54 -0.01 -8.45
C ALA A 103 10.61 -0.01 -9.52
N SER A 104 10.86 1.16 -10.12
CA SER A 104 11.87 1.37 -11.15
C SER A 104 12.53 2.72 -10.95
N ASP A 105 13.81 2.78 -11.25
CA ASP A 105 14.59 3.99 -11.21
C ASP A 105 15.44 4.10 -12.48
N ALA A 106 15.62 5.34 -12.95
CA ALA A 106 16.39 5.62 -14.16
C ALA A 106 17.84 6.04 -13.86
N GLY A 107 18.17 6.30 -12.60
CA GLY A 107 19.48 6.68 -12.12
C GLY A 107 20.20 5.49 -11.49
N THR A 108 20.44 5.57 -10.19
CA THR A 108 21.25 4.61 -9.43
C THR A 108 20.58 3.27 -9.11
N GLY A 109 19.31 3.10 -9.49
CA GLY A 109 18.56 1.88 -9.26
C GLY A 109 17.84 1.89 -7.92
N VAL A 110 16.80 1.06 -7.80
CA VAL A 110 15.98 1.00 -6.58
C VAL A 110 16.68 0.16 -5.52
N GLN A 111 17.11 0.78 -4.43
CA GLN A 111 17.68 0.13 -3.25
C GLN A 111 16.61 -0.69 -2.50
N ASN A 112 15.49 -0.06 -2.13
CA ASN A 112 14.42 -0.71 -1.38
C ASN A 112 13.07 0.00 -1.56
N THR A 113 12.03 -0.52 -0.93
CA THR A 113 10.67 0.03 -1.00
C THR A 113 9.98 0.01 0.36
N ASP A 114 9.08 0.98 0.54
CA ASP A 114 8.11 0.99 1.64
C ASP A 114 6.71 0.66 1.10
N VAL A 115 5.87 0.06 1.95
CA VAL A 115 4.43 -0.08 1.71
C VAL A 115 3.67 0.35 2.94
N ARG A 116 2.68 1.23 2.75
CA ARG A 116 1.78 1.69 3.81
C ARG A 116 0.33 1.48 3.42
N TYR A 117 -0.55 1.45 4.41
CA TYR A 117 -1.98 1.33 4.22
C TYR A 117 -2.75 2.18 5.21
N PHE A 118 -4.00 2.50 4.86
CA PHE A 118 -5.01 2.87 5.84
C PHE A 118 -6.23 1.99 5.62
N ARG A 119 -7.14 2.01 6.59
CA ARG A 119 -8.47 1.40 6.44
C ARG A 119 -9.58 2.40 6.73
N VAL A 120 -10.76 2.11 6.19
CA VAL A 120 -12.00 2.85 6.44
C VAL A 120 -13.16 1.85 6.41
N ARG A 121 -14.28 2.13 7.09
CA ARG A 121 -15.47 1.29 6.97
C ARG A 121 -15.87 1.16 5.49
N ALA A 122 -16.25 -0.04 5.04
CA ALA A 122 -16.49 -0.32 3.62
C ALA A 122 -17.63 0.53 3.02
N GLY A 123 -18.63 0.88 3.85
CA GLY A 123 -19.70 1.83 3.49
C GLY A 123 -19.37 3.30 3.77
N GLY A 124 -18.10 3.67 3.87
CA GLY A 124 -17.67 5.05 4.10
C GLY A 124 -17.56 5.44 5.57
N GLY A 125 -16.95 6.61 5.80
CA GLY A 125 -16.57 7.12 7.10
C GLY A 125 -15.22 7.84 7.01
N THR A 126 -14.70 8.26 8.16
CA THR A 126 -13.36 8.83 8.25
C THR A 126 -12.31 7.71 8.13
N PRO A 127 -11.33 7.82 7.22
CA PRO A 127 -10.20 6.91 7.19
C PRO A 127 -9.37 6.96 8.46
N ASP A 128 -8.83 5.81 8.86
CA ASP A 128 -7.76 5.73 9.86
C ASP A 128 -6.50 6.43 9.31
N SER A 129 -5.56 6.75 10.20
CA SER A 129 -4.23 7.22 9.81
C SER A 129 -3.48 6.16 8.99
N TRP A 130 -2.53 6.61 8.17
CA TRP A 130 -1.62 5.71 7.47
C TRP A 130 -0.72 4.95 8.45
N GLU A 131 -0.53 3.67 8.18
CA GLU A 131 0.33 2.74 8.91
C GLU A 131 1.26 2.03 7.94
N PHE A 132 2.52 1.84 8.31
CA PHE A 132 3.46 1.06 7.51
C PHE A 132 3.16 -0.44 7.67
N LEU A 133 3.02 -1.12 6.53
CA LEU A 133 2.98 -2.58 6.51
C LEU A 133 4.41 -3.15 6.47
N VAL A 134 5.25 -2.58 5.62
CA VAL A 134 6.67 -2.92 5.49
C VAL A 134 7.47 -1.66 5.17
N GLN A 135 8.72 -1.61 5.63
CA GLN A 135 9.65 -0.52 5.37
C GLN A 135 11.02 -1.07 4.96
N GLY A 136 11.68 -0.39 4.03
CA GLY A 136 13.05 -0.72 3.63
C GLY A 136 13.21 -2.13 3.05
N THR A 137 12.18 -2.71 2.42
CA THR A 137 12.25 -4.07 1.89
C THR A 137 12.72 -4.12 0.43
N THR A 138 13.56 -5.10 0.11
CA THR A 138 13.94 -5.44 -1.27
C THR A 138 12.91 -6.36 -1.94
N ASP A 139 12.00 -6.97 -1.17
CA ASP A 139 10.90 -7.75 -1.71
C ASP A 139 9.94 -6.88 -2.54
N ARG A 140 9.17 -7.56 -3.39
CA ARG A 140 8.10 -6.95 -4.21
C ARG A 140 6.72 -7.51 -3.90
N SER A 141 6.60 -8.12 -2.72
CA SER A 141 5.37 -8.69 -2.21
C SER A 141 5.34 -8.65 -0.69
N ALA A 142 4.14 -8.49 -0.13
CA ALA A 142 3.87 -8.61 1.29
C ALA A 142 2.43 -9.11 1.48
N THR A 143 2.10 -9.51 2.70
CA THR A 143 0.75 -9.93 3.04
C THR A 143 0.29 -9.22 4.30
N LEU A 144 -0.84 -8.50 4.20
CA LEU A 144 -1.56 -8.04 5.39
C LEU A 144 -2.40 -9.20 5.91
N THR A 145 -2.18 -9.58 7.17
CA THR A 145 -2.99 -10.58 7.89
C THR A 145 -3.90 -9.88 8.90
N GLY A 146 -4.93 -10.58 9.37
CA GLY A 146 -5.85 -10.03 10.38
C GLY A 146 -6.69 -8.84 9.90
N ALA A 147 -6.88 -8.67 8.59
CA ALA A 147 -7.73 -7.62 8.05
C ALA A 147 -9.16 -7.73 8.60
N ALA A 148 -9.70 -6.61 9.08
CA ALA A 148 -10.99 -6.59 9.76
C ALA A 148 -12.16 -6.69 8.78
N TRP A 149 -13.17 -7.50 9.13
CA TRP A 149 -14.39 -7.64 8.35
C TRP A 149 -15.15 -6.31 8.23
N GLY A 150 -15.66 -6.01 7.04
CA GLY A 150 -16.47 -4.80 6.77
C GLY A 150 -15.64 -3.51 6.61
N TYR A 151 -14.35 -3.64 6.32
CA TYR A 151 -13.46 -2.51 6.04
C TYR A 151 -12.93 -2.53 4.61
N ARG A 152 -12.70 -1.34 4.08
CA ARG A 152 -11.88 -1.09 2.91
C ARG A 152 -10.45 -0.80 3.36
N TYR A 153 -9.49 -1.42 2.68
CA TYR A 153 -8.07 -1.17 2.84
C TYR A 153 -7.53 -0.51 1.57
N CYS A 154 -6.69 0.50 1.71
CA CYS A 154 -6.04 1.19 0.61
C CYS A 154 -4.53 1.24 0.84
N PHE A 155 -3.76 0.80 -0.15
CA PHE A 155 -2.32 0.60 -0.06
C PHE A 155 -1.58 1.55 -1.00
N GLN A 156 -0.42 2.03 -0.56
CA GLN A 156 0.54 2.78 -1.38
C GLN A 156 1.94 2.20 -1.19
N THR A 157 2.77 2.33 -2.21
CA THR A 157 4.20 2.03 -2.14
C THR A 157 5.02 3.24 -2.56
N ARG A 158 6.26 3.33 -2.09
CA ARG A 158 7.30 4.22 -2.64
C ARG A 158 8.62 3.46 -2.73
N GLY A 159 9.51 3.91 -3.61
CA GLY A 159 10.88 3.40 -3.70
C GLY A 159 11.88 4.35 -3.04
N HIS A 160 13.04 3.80 -2.72
CA HIS A 160 14.26 4.49 -2.32
C HIS A 160 15.37 4.03 -3.27
N ASP A 161 16.21 4.93 -3.76
CA ASP A 161 17.34 4.59 -4.63
C ASP A 161 18.67 4.53 -3.84
N GLU A 162 19.76 4.14 -4.52
CA GLU A 162 21.09 4.05 -3.92
C GLU A 162 21.76 5.43 -3.72
N ALA A 163 21.26 6.47 -4.37
CA ALA A 163 21.69 7.87 -4.18
C ALA A 163 21.04 8.55 -2.97
N GLY A 164 20.04 7.91 -2.35
CA GLY A 164 19.30 8.42 -1.20
C GLY A 164 18.10 9.28 -1.56
N ASN A 165 17.63 9.25 -2.82
CA ASN A 165 16.39 9.91 -3.21
C ASN A 165 15.16 9.05 -2.83
N ASP A 166 14.16 9.74 -2.28
CA ASP A 166 12.87 9.16 -1.95
C ASP A 166 11.87 9.37 -3.08
N GLY A 167 11.31 8.28 -3.60
CA GLY A 167 10.21 8.31 -4.54
C GLY A 167 8.91 8.84 -3.90
N ALA A 168 8.05 9.43 -4.74
CA ALA A 168 6.70 9.79 -4.32
C ALA A 168 5.87 8.53 -3.99
N TRP A 169 4.92 8.66 -3.07
CA TRP A 169 3.93 7.62 -2.80
C TRP A 169 3.04 7.38 -4.03
N SER A 170 2.88 6.11 -4.40
CA SER A 170 2.07 5.68 -5.54
C SER A 170 0.59 6.08 -5.37
N ALA A 171 -0.18 6.02 -6.46
CA ALA A 171 -1.64 6.01 -6.35
C ALA A 171 -2.11 4.85 -5.44
N SER A 172 -3.19 5.08 -4.69
CA SER A 172 -3.74 4.08 -3.79
C SER A 172 -4.43 2.94 -4.56
N LYS A 173 -4.13 1.70 -4.18
CA LYS A 173 -4.86 0.52 -4.65
C LYS A 173 -5.67 -0.07 -3.50
N CYS A 174 -6.97 -0.22 -3.69
CA CYS A 174 -7.88 -0.55 -2.59
C CYS A 174 -8.66 -1.86 -2.81
N THR A 175 -9.02 -2.52 -1.71
CA THR A 175 -9.91 -3.68 -1.69
C THR A 175 -10.80 -3.66 -0.46
N ASN A 176 -11.95 -4.34 -0.51
CA ASN A 176 -12.92 -4.39 0.59
C ASN A 176 -12.96 -5.79 1.19
N VAL A 177 -12.73 -5.92 2.48
CA VAL A 177 -13.01 -7.15 3.21
C VAL A 177 -14.52 -7.20 3.49
N VAL A 178 -15.17 -8.28 3.10
CA VAL A 178 -16.61 -8.48 3.30
C VAL A 178 -17.01 -8.26 4.76
N ALA A 179 -18.21 -7.74 4.99
CA ALA A 179 -18.75 -7.60 6.34
C ALA A 179 -19.28 -8.95 6.84
N ASP A 180 -19.04 -9.25 8.11
CA ASP A 180 -19.66 -10.36 8.82
C ASP A 180 -21.18 -10.11 8.96
N SER A 181 -22.00 -11.10 8.65
CA SER A 181 -23.46 -11.01 8.77
C SER A 181 -23.93 -10.64 10.18
N ARG A 182 -23.17 -10.99 11.24
CA ARG A 182 -23.47 -10.62 12.63
C ARG A 182 -23.42 -9.13 12.92
N SER A 183 -22.77 -8.34 12.05
CA SER A 183 -22.76 -6.87 12.15
C SER A 183 -24.09 -6.23 11.73
N PHE A 184 -25.05 -7.03 11.25
CA PHE A 184 -26.38 -6.58 10.84
C PHE A 184 -27.43 -6.96 11.88
N ALA A 185 -28.40 -6.08 12.10
CA ALA A 185 -29.61 -6.42 12.84
C ALA A 185 -30.42 -7.44 12.06
N ARG A 186 -30.90 -8.49 12.72
CA ARG A 186 -31.60 -9.61 12.09
C ARG A 186 -33.04 -9.75 12.57
N SER A 187 -33.94 -10.14 11.68
CA SER A 187 -35.32 -10.50 11.98
C SER A 187 -35.71 -11.75 11.20
N GLY A 188 -36.23 -12.78 11.89
CA GLY A 188 -36.60 -14.05 11.26
C GLY A 188 -35.44 -14.94 10.81
N PHE A 189 -34.19 -14.59 11.16
CA PHE A 189 -32.99 -15.39 10.94
C PHE A 189 -32.47 -16.02 12.23
N ALA A 190 -32.03 -17.27 12.13
CA ALA A 190 -31.27 -17.95 13.17
C ALA A 190 -29.78 -17.91 12.86
N LEU A 191 -28.98 -17.46 13.83
CA LEU A 191 -27.53 -17.53 13.78
C LEU A 191 -27.07 -18.96 14.10
N LYS A 192 -26.16 -19.51 13.30
CA LYS A 192 -25.54 -20.82 13.50
C LYS A 192 -24.03 -20.70 13.40
N THR A 193 -23.30 -21.60 14.06
CA THR A 193 -21.83 -21.65 14.07
C THR A 193 -21.36 -22.78 13.17
N ALA A 194 -20.37 -22.50 12.31
CA ALA A 194 -19.70 -23.50 11.48
C ALA A 194 -18.36 -22.95 10.98
N SER A 195 -17.36 -23.82 10.86
CA SER A 195 -16.07 -23.48 10.26
C SER A 195 -16.22 -23.18 8.75
N GLY A 196 -15.30 -22.37 8.21
CA GLY A 196 -15.29 -21.99 6.80
C GLY A 196 -16.25 -20.85 6.42
N TYR A 197 -16.98 -20.32 7.39
CA TYR A 197 -17.80 -19.11 7.28
C TYR A 197 -17.07 -17.89 7.86
N ILE A 198 -17.47 -16.69 7.45
CA ILE A 198 -16.96 -15.43 8.00
C ILE A 198 -17.27 -15.41 9.49
N GLY A 199 -16.24 -15.19 10.30
CA GLY A 199 -16.37 -15.23 11.76
C GLY A 199 -16.67 -16.61 12.35
N ASN A 200 -16.74 -17.67 11.53
CA ASN A 200 -17.26 -19.00 11.85
C ASN A 200 -18.77 -19.04 12.11
N ASN A 201 -19.57 -18.17 11.48
CA ASN A 201 -21.01 -18.12 11.68
C ASN A 201 -21.78 -17.88 10.37
N TYR A 202 -23.06 -18.24 10.36
CA TYR A 202 -23.97 -17.87 9.29
C TYR A 202 -25.40 -17.65 9.79
N GLU A 203 -26.13 -16.81 9.10
CA GLU A 203 -27.55 -16.56 9.29
C GLU A 203 -28.35 -17.50 8.38
N THR A 204 -29.35 -18.20 8.91
CA THR A 204 -30.20 -19.10 8.10
C THR A 204 -31.68 -18.93 8.37
N THR A 205 -32.50 -19.07 7.33
CA THR A 205 -33.97 -19.07 7.42
C THR A 205 -34.60 -19.69 6.18
N THR A 206 -35.89 -20.02 6.26
CA THR A 206 -36.77 -20.33 5.13
C THR A 206 -37.96 -19.37 5.04
N THR A 207 -38.03 -18.40 5.96
CA THR A 207 -39.17 -17.51 6.14
C THR A 207 -39.09 -16.32 5.19
N LYS A 208 -40.08 -16.21 4.29
CA LYS A 208 -40.25 -15.02 3.44
C LYS A 208 -40.47 -13.78 4.32
N GLY A 209 -39.80 -12.69 3.98
CA GLY A 209 -39.86 -11.43 4.73
C GLY A 209 -38.85 -11.31 5.87
N ALA A 210 -38.16 -12.39 6.26
CA ALA A 210 -37.01 -12.31 7.13
C ALA A 210 -35.94 -11.38 6.52
N TYR A 211 -35.20 -10.64 7.35
CA TYR A 211 -34.24 -9.67 6.86
C TYR A 211 -33.01 -9.49 7.73
N LEU A 212 -31.92 -9.06 7.09
CA LEU A 212 -30.76 -8.44 7.72
C LEU A 212 -30.75 -6.95 7.36
N LEU A 213 -30.38 -6.09 8.31
CA LEU A 213 -30.37 -4.64 8.18
C LEU A 213 -29.09 -4.05 8.78
N SER A 214 -28.34 -3.26 8.03
CA SER A 214 -27.14 -2.61 8.56
C SER A 214 -27.51 -1.66 9.71
N THR A 215 -26.70 -1.63 10.76
CA THR A 215 -26.97 -0.83 11.97
C THR A 215 -26.78 0.67 11.75
N SER A 216 -25.99 1.06 10.75
CA SER A 216 -25.78 2.44 10.32
C SER A 216 -25.97 2.61 8.81
N SER A 217 -26.20 3.85 8.38
CA SER A 217 -26.24 4.22 6.97
C SER A 217 -24.89 3.95 6.30
N GLN A 218 -24.94 3.44 5.08
CA GLN A 218 -23.77 3.11 4.27
C GLN A 218 -23.80 3.92 2.98
N THR A 219 -22.63 4.31 2.49
CA THR A 219 -22.36 4.85 1.17
C THR A 219 -21.95 3.70 0.25
N VAL A 220 -22.75 3.43 -0.77
CA VAL A 220 -22.69 2.20 -1.56
C VAL A 220 -22.65 2.50 -3.05
N ARG A 221 -21.63 1.98 -3.74
CA ARG A 221 -21.58 1.87 -5.21
C ARG A 221 -21.75 0.43 -5.69
N GLN A 222 -21.51 -0.56 -4.84
CA GLN A 222 -21.78 -1.95 -5.16
C GLN A 222 -22.08 -2.73 -3.89
N VAL A 223 -23.04 -3.64 -3.97
CA VAL A 223 -23.42 -4.52 -2.86
C VAL A 223 -23.63 -5.94 -3.36
N GLY A 224 -23.36 -6.91 -2.49
CA GLY A 224 -23.65 -8.30 -2.74
C GLY A 224 -23.70 -9.09 -1.45
N VAL A 225 -23.93 -10.39 -1.57
CA VAL A 225 -23.96 -11.32 -0.43
C VAL A 225 -22.90 -12.38 -0.60
N VAL A 226 -22.27 -12.75 0.51
CA VAL A 226 -21.59 -14.04 0.63
C VAL A 226 -22.62 -15.00 1.22
N ALA A 227 -22.90 -16.09 0.52
CA ALA A 227 -24.00 -16.98 0.89
C ALA A 227 -23.71 -18.41 0.42
N MET A 228 -24.41 -19.37 1.03
CA MET A 228 -24.48 -20.72 0.49
C MET A 228 -25.42 -20.72 -0.72
N ARG A 229 -24.96 -21.28 -1.83
CA ARG A 229 -25.74 -21.49 -3.03
C ARG A 229 -26.02 -22.98 -3.21
N CYS A 230 -27.25 -23.32 -3.57
CA CYS A 230 -27.71 -24.70 -3.68
C CYS A 230 -28.94 -24.81 -4.59
N SER A 231 -29.32 -26.01 -5.01
CA SER A 231 -30.44 -26.24 -5.93
C SER A 231 -31.81 -25.91 -5.32
N SER A 232 -31.89 -25.86 -3.99
CA SER A 232 -33.11 -25.50 -3.24
C SER A 232 -33.03 -24.10 -2.61
N CYS A 233 -31.97 -23.34 -2.88
CA CYS A 233 -31.71 -22.06 -2.24
C CYS A 233 -32.57 -20.94 -2.84
N GLY A 234 -32.93 -19.98 -1.98
CA GLY A 234 -33.94 -18.95 -2.24
C GLY A 234 -33.44 -17.67 -2.91
N LEU A 235 -34.25 -16.62 -2.77
CA LEU A 235 -34.04 -15.31 -3.35
C LEU A 235 -33.93 -14.25 -2.25
N VAL A 236 -33.05 -13.27 -2.43
CA VAL A 236 -32.87 -12.15 -1.51
C VAL A 236 -32.99 -10.83 -2.28
N LYS A 237 -33.95 -10.00 -1.92
CA LYS A 237 -34.04 -8.61 -2.40
C LYS A 237 -33.12 -7.71 -1.57
N VAL A 238 -32.43 -6.80 -2.23
CA VAL A 238 -31.51 -5.86 -1.58
C VAL A 238 -32.04 -4.44 -1.78
N TYR A 239 -31.98 -3.66 -0.70
CA TYR A 239 -32.35 -2.26 -0.65
C TYR A 239 -31.20 -1.45 -0.05
N VAL A 240 -31.05 -0.20 -0.50
CA VAL A 240 -30.21 0.82 0.14
C VAL A 240 -31.12 1.99 0.49
N GLY A 241 -31.32 2.22 1.79
CA GLY A 241 -32.39 3.09 2.27
C GLY A 241 -33.76 2.53 1.88
N ALA A 242 -34.62 3.37 1.29
CA ALA A 242 -35.91 2.95 0.74
C ALA A 242 -35.81 2.39 -0.70
N THR A 243 -34.67 2.55 -1.37
CA THR A 243 -34.51 2.20 -2.78
C THR A 243 -34.22 0.71 -2.94
N TYR A 244 -35.04 0.01 -3.73
CA TYR A 244 -34.73 -1.33 -4.21
C TYR A 244 -33.57 -1.27 -5.22
N VAL A 245 -32.51 -2.04 -4.98
CA VAL A 245 -31.31 -2.02 -5.82
C VAL A 245 -31.09 -3.31 -6.62
N GLY A 246 -31.86 -4.34 -6.34
CA GLY A 246 -31.82 -5.60 -7.09
C GLY A 246 -32.16 -6.81 -6.25
N GLN A 247 -32.18 -7.97 -6.89
CA GLN A 247 -32.42 -9.26 -6.25
C GLN A 247 -31.32 -10.23 -6.61
N ILE A 248 -30.90 -11.00 -5.61
CA ILE A 248 -29.87 -12.02 -5.73
C ILE A 248 -30.55 -13.38 -5.65
N SER A 249 -30.31 -14.20 -6.68
CA SER A 249 -30.66 -15.62 -6.64
C SER A 249 -29.53 -16.40 -5.98
N LEU A 250 -29.86 -17.18 -4.96
CA LEU A 250 -28.94 -18.13 -4.31
C LEU A 250 -29.02 -19.53 -4.94
N TYR A 251 -29.88 -19.73 -5.92
CA TYR A 251 -29.98 -20.99 -6.64
C TYR A 251 -28.68 -21.31 -7.38
N LYS A 252 -28.21 -22.54 -7.27
CA LYS A 252 -27.13 -23.08 -8.11
C LYS A 252 -27.43 -24.54 -8.43
N SER A 253 -27.29 -24.93 -9.69
CA SER A 253 -27.34 -26.33 -10.10
C SER A 253 -26.10 -27.09 -9.62
N GLY A 254 -26.27 -28.36 -9.26
CA GLY A 254 -25.18 -29.21 -8.79
C GLY A 254 -24.81 -29.01 -7.32
N ALA A 255 -23.54 -29.29 -6.99
CA ALA A 255 -23.05 -29.29 -5.62
C ALA A 255 -23.18 -27.91 -4.97
N SER A 256 -23.63 -27.90 -3.71
CA SER A 256 -23.79 -26.65 -2.97
C SER A 256 -22.44 -26.02 -2.67
N SER A 257 -22.34 -24.70 -2.78
CA SER A 257 -21.09 -23.98 -2.58
C SER A 257 -21.31 -22.63 -1.94
N ARG A 258 -20.38 -22.23 -1.07
CA ARG A 258 -20.29 -20.88 -0.55
C ARG A 258 -19.70 -19.96 -1.63
N SER A 259 -20.36 -18.85 -1.93
CA SER A 259 -19.91 -17.95 -2.99
C SER A 259 -20.35 -16.51 -2.71
N MET A 260 -19.59 -15.55 -3.23
CA MET A 260 -19.99 -14.15 -3.30
C MET A 260 -20.83 -13.92 -4.56
N VAL A 261 -21.96 -13.24 -4.41
CA VAL A 261 -22.86 -12.88 -5.51
C VAL A 261 -23.08 -11.38 -5.44
N LEU A 262 -22.57 -10.67 -6.44
CA LEU A 262 -22.62 -9.22 -6.51
C LEU A 262 -23.82 -8.78 -7.35
N LEU A 263 -24.48 -7.71 -6.92
CA LEU A 263 -25.31 -6.93 -7.83
C LEU A 263 -24.42 -6.10 -8.76
N PRO A 264 -24.93 -5.68 -9.93
CA PRO A 264 -24.23 -4.74 -10.80
C PRO A 264 -23.80 -3.48 -10.05
N ARG A 265 -22.65 -2.92 -10.44
CA ARG A 265 -22.17 -1.66 -9.88
C ARG A 265 -23.15 -0.54 -10.23
N PHE A 266 -23.47 0.30 -9.25
CA PHE A 266 -24.38 1.43 -9.41
C PHE A 266 -23.68 2.56 -10.17
N THR A 267 -24.42 3.21 -11.07
CA THR A 267 -23.95 4.38 -11.82
C THR A 267 -23.69 5.57 -10.90
N SER A 268 -24.56 5.76 -9.90
CA SER A 268 -24.42 6.75 -8.83
C SER A 268 -24.30 6.11 -7.46
N THR A 269 -23.58 6.79 -6.57
CA THR A 269 -23.48 6.42 -5.16
C THR A 269 -24.86 6.49 -4.50
N LYS A 270 -25.22 5.48 -3.72
CA LYS A 270 -26.43 5.44 -2.90
C LYS A 270 -26.07 5.54 -1.43
N VAL A 271 -26.88 6.27 -0.65
CA VAL A 271 -26.69 6.41 0.79
C VAL A 271 -27.91 5.89 1.52
N GLY A 272 -27.69 5.04 2.52
CA GLY A 272 -28.74 4.52 3.38
C GLY A 272 -28.37 3.19 4.01
N ARG A 273 -29.22 2.69 4.90
CA ARG A 273 -29.02 1.35 5.48
C ARG A 273 -29.22 0.28 4.41
N ILE A 274 -28.36 -0.74 4.42
CA ILE A 274 -28.48 -1.88 3.52
C ILE A 274 -29.47 -2.86 4.16
N LYS A 275 -30.57 -3.15 3.46
CA LYS A 275 -31.57 -4.15 3.90
C LYS A 275 -31.62 -5.30 2.90
N MET A 276 -31.44 -6.51 3.39
CA MET A 276 -31.51 -7.75 2.60
C MET A 276 -32.72 -8.55 3.08
N VAL A 277 -33.69 -8.78 2.22
CA VAL A 277 -34.99 -9.37 2.56
C VAL A 277 -35.19 -10.67 1.79
N VAL A 278 -35.53 -11.75 2.49
CA VAL A 278 -35.88 -13.04 1.87
C VAL A 278 -37.16 -12.89 1.07
N ALA A 279 -37.10 -13.16 -0.23
CA ALA A 279 -38.21 -13.00 -1.16
C ALA A 279 -38.94 -14.30 -1.47
N SER A 280 -38.25 -15.44 -1.34
CA SER A 280 -38.79 -16.78 -1.60
C SER A 280 -39.47 -17.39 -0.37
N THR A 281 -40.58 -18.10 -0.57
CA THR A 281 -41.28 -18.86 0.48
C THR A 281 -40.71 -20.28 0.58
N GLY A 282 -40.38 -20.74 1.79
CA GLY A 282 -40.02 -22.14 2.06
C GLY A 282 -38.68 -22.60 1.47
N LYS A 283 -37.92 -21.71 0.83
CA LYS A 283 -36.60 -21.99 0.26
C LYS A 283 -35.51 -21.55 1.23
N THR A 284 -34.46 -22.34 1.35
CA THR A 284 -33.34 -22.05 2.24
C THR A 284 -32.60 -20.78 1.81
N VAL A 285 -32.42 -19.85 2.74
CA VAL A 285 -31.50 -18.72 2.61
C VAL A 285 -30.48 -18.81 3.72
N ARG A 286 -29.21 -18.93 3.35
CA ARG A 286 -28.07 -18.97 4.28
C ARG A 286 -27.06 -17.88 3.90
N LEU A 287 -27.03 -16.82 4.69
CA LEU A 287 -26.17 -15.65 4.49
C LEU A 287 -24.98 -15.73 5.45
N ASP A 288 -23.80 -15.45 4.93
CA ASP A 288 -22.54 -15.50 5.64
C ASP A 288 -21.99 -14.09 5.89
N GLY A 289 -22.04 -13.26 4.86
CA GLY A 289 -21.57 -11.88 4.93
C GLY A 289 -22.10 -11.01 3.81
N VAL A 290 -21.68 -9.75 3.82
CA VAL A 290 -22.14 -8.73 2.88
C VAL A 290 -20.93 -8.08 2.21
N ALA A 291 -20.90 -8.13 0.89
CA ALA A 291 -19.93 -7.39 0.10
C ALA A 291 -20.43 -5.95 -0.04
N ILE A 292 -19.66 -4.97 0.43
CA ILE A 292 -20.00 -3.55 0.37
C ILE A 292 -18.80 -2.81 -0.21
N SER A 293 -19.01 -2.07 -1.29
CA SER A 293 -18.02 -1.13 -1.82
C SER A 293 -18.63 0.26 -1.82
N GLY A 294 -17.96 1.20 -1.14
CA GLY A 294 -18.14 2.63 -1.33
C GLY A 294 -17.54 3.13 -2.65
N SER A 295 -17.40 4.46 -2.74
CA SER A 295 -16.84 5.19 -3.89
C SER A 295 -15.44 4.73 -4.24
#